data_AF-X0TAL6-F1
#
_entry.id   AF-X0TAL6-F1
#
_cell.length_a   1.000
_cell.length_b   1.000
_cell.length_c   1.000
_cell.angle_alpha   90.00
_cell.angle_beta   90.00
_cell.angle_gamma   90.00
#
_symmetry.space_group_name_H-M   'P 1'
#
loop_
_entity.id
_entity.type
_entity.pdbx_description
1 polymer ?
#
loop_
_entity_poly.entity_id
_entity_poly.type
_entity_poly.pdbx_seq_one_letter_code
_entity_poly.pdbx_strand_id
1 'polypeptide(L)'
;RIREAEHIDTALRDAGMQNLEKRFDHLVRSAGTKGSGLDQVSKRIEAALDTVPNNKPFFLYFGFNQPHRKFSATYDGIDPDRLELPPDWPDLPEVRIDYARYLASVRELDQGFGQIMQLLVERGIEDNTLVLFMGDNGEALLRGKGTLYDRGTHVPLLIRWPGHVASHSESSALICGTDLGPTILEACGMKPARGMTGKSFVGELTGKKPTDRSYVFAERGWHFGPITRTDGLDFSRSITSTRYRYIYNALPERSYTPVDMADKDAWKAIQQAKGEF
;
A
#
# COMPACT_ATOMS: atom_id res chain seq x y z
N ARG A 1 -12.00 -10.98 -18.12
CA ARG A 1 -11.48 -11.68 -16.93
C ARG A 1 -9.97 -11.66 -17.03
N ILE A 2 -9.28 -10.99 -16.12
CA ILE A 2 -7.83 -11.21 -15.95
C ILE A 2 -7.71 -12.65 -15.48
N ARG A 3 -7.03 -13.51 -16.26
CA ARG A 3 -6.69 -14.86 -15.80
C ARG A 3 -5.46 -14.71 -14.91
N GLU A 4 -5.49 -15.32 -13.73
CA GLU A 4 -4.27 -15.44 -12.93
C GLU A 4 -3.26 -16.32 -13.69
N ALA A 5 -2.03 -16.37 -13.22
CA ALA A 5 -1.08 -17.34 -13.73
C ALA A 5 -1.65 -18.76 -13.56
N GLU A 6 -1.45 -19.64 -14.55
CA GLU A 6 -2.11 -20.96 -14.63
C GLU A 6 -1.93 -21.82 -13.38
N HIS A 7 -0.76 -21.74 -12.76
CA HIS A 7 -0.46 -22.47 -11.52
C HIS A 7 -1.28 -21.95 -10.33
N ILE A 8 -1.58 -20.65 -10.27
CA ILE A 8 -2.44 -20.03 -9.25
C ILE A 8 -3.89 -20.47 -9.50
N ASP A 9 -4.37 -20.37 -10.73
CA ASP A 9 -5.72 -20.77 -11.12
C ASP A 9 -5.98 -22.26 -10.85
N THR A 10 -4.97 -23.12 -11.04
CA THR A 10 -5.04 -24.55 -10.74
C THR A 10 -5.09 -24.79 -9.23
N ALA A 11 -4.16 -24.21 -8.46
CA ALA A 11 -4.15 -24.36 -7.00
C ALA A 11 -5.45 -23.87 -6.34
N LEU A 12 -5.98 -22.73 -6.79
CA LEU A 12 -7.26 -22.20 -6.29
C LEU A 12 -8.43 -23.09 -6.67
N ARG A 13 -8.43 -23.69 -7.87
CA ARG A 13 -9.47 -24.61 -8.30
C ARG A 13 -9.46 -25.91 -7.51
N ASP A 14 -8.28 -26.48 -7.28
CA ASP A 14 -8.12 -27.71 -6.51
C ASP A 14 -8.51 -27.48 -5.04
N ALA A 15 -8.30 -26.27 -4.51
CA ALA A 15 -8.75 -25.85 -3.19
C ALA A 15 -10.24 -25.43 -3.13
N GLY A 16 -10.99 -25.46 -4.24
CA GLY A 16 -12.39 -25.00 -4.29
C GLY A 16 -12.58 -23.47 -4.19
N MET A 17 -11.50 -22.71 -4.30
CA MET A 17 -11.34 -21.27 -4.06
C MET A 17 -11.35 -20.41 -5.36
N GLN A 18 -12.04 -20.87 -6.40
CA GLN A 18 -12.02 -20.23 -7.73
C GLN A 18 -12.52 -18.77 -7.70
N ASN A 19 -13.55 -18.50 -6.91
CA ASN A 19 -14.14 -17.16 -6.77
C ASN A 19 -13.74 -16.54 -5.43
N LEU A 20 -13.57 -15.22 -5.38
CA LEU A 20 -13.12 -14.50 -4.19
C LEU A 20 -14.02 -14.76 -2.96
N GLU A 21 -15.34 -14.90 -3.18
CA GLU A 21 -16.34 -15.24 -2.16
C GLU A 21 -16.11 -16.59 -1.50
N LYS A 22 -15.38 -17.50 -2.17
CA LYS A 22 -15.02 -18.82 -1.63
C LYS A 22 -13.62 -18.85 -1.03
N ARG A 23 -12.88 -17.72 -1.06
CA ARG A 23 -11.53 -17.60 -0.48
C ARG A 23 -11.53 -17.10 0.96
N PHE A 24 -12.66 -16.57 1.42
CA PHE A 24 -12.83 -15.98 2.75
C PHE A 24 -14.15 -16.46 3.36
N ASP A 25 -14.15 -16.77 4.65
CA ASP A 25 -15.36 -17.15 5.39
C ASP A 25 -16.34 -15.96 5.53
N HIS A 26 -15.80 -14.75 5.57
CA HIS A 26 -16.55 -13.50 5.58
C HIS A 26 -15.96 -12.52 4.57
N LEU A 27 -16.77 -11.99 3.65
CA LEU A 27 -16.33 -11.05 2.62
C LEU A 27 -17.31 -9.89 2.48
N VAL A 28 -16.83 -8.68 2.73
CA VAL A 28 -17.57 -7.44 2.43
C VAL A 28 -17.03 -6.84 1.13
N ARG A 29 -17.85 -6.83 0.08
CA ARG A 29 -17.48 -6.24 -1.22
C ARG A 29 -17.74 -4.74 -1.22
N SER A 30 -16.81 -3.98 -1.78
CA SER A 30 -16.98 -2.54 -2.12
C SER A 30 -17.48 -1.68 -0.94
N ALA A 31 -16.99 -1.94 0.27
CA ALA A 31 -17.25 -1.11 1.42
C ALA A 31 -16.55 0.24 1.27
N GLY A 32 -17.31 1.32 1.12
CA GLY A 32 -16.74 2.67 1.20
C GLY A 32 -16.14 2.89 2.59
N THR A 33 -14.87 3.30 2.65
CA THR A 33 -14.15 3.59 3.91
C THR A 33 -13.97 5.10 4.14
N LYS A 34 -14.44 5.95 3.23
CA LYS A 34 -14.37 7.42 3.28
C LYS A 34 -15.66 8.02 3.85
N GLY A 35 -15.57 9.20 4.49
CA GLY A 35 -16.70 9.92 5.06
C GLY A 35 -17.47 9.06 6.06
N SER A 36 -18.80 9.00 5.92
CA SER A 36 -19.66 8.13 6.76
C SER A 36 -19.35 6.64 6.65
N GLY A 37 -18.58 6.23 5.64
CA GLY A 37 -18.05 4.88 5.52
C GLY A 37 -16.99 4.54 6.57
N LEU A 38 -16.32 5.55 7.13
CA LEU A 38 -15.34 5.40 8.21
C LEU A 38 -15.99 4.93 9.51
N ASP A 39 -17.17 5.47 9.85
CA ASP A 39 -17.95 5.09 11.05
C ASP A 39 -18.41 3.62 11.04
N GLN A 40 -18.32 2.96 9.90
CA GLN A 40 -18.68 1.56 9.73
C GLN A 40 -17.48 0.61 9.81
N VAL A 41 -16.25 1.13 9.95
CA VAL A 41 -15.03 0.30 9.98
C VAL A 41 -15.11 -0.71 11.14
N SER A 42 -15.27 -0.25 12.39
CA SER A 42 -15.36 -1.16 13.54
C SER A 42 -16.48 -2.18 13.38
N LYS A 43 -17.68 -1.75 12.98
CA LYS A 43 -18.84 -2.65 12.80
C LYS A 43 -18.60 -3.75 11.76
N ARG A 44 -17.87 -3.44 10.68
CA ARG A 44 -17.55 -4.43 9.63
C ARG A 44 -16.51 -5.43 10.13
N ILE A 45 -15.50 -4.98 10.87
CA ILE A 45 -14.50 -5.86 11.46
C ILE A 45 -15.13 -6.75 12.53
N GLU A 46 -15.95 -6.16 13.40
CA GLU A 46 -16.75 -6.87 14.41
C GLU A 46 -17.61 -7.96 13.77
N ALA A 47 -18.36 -7.64 12.73
CA ALA A 47 -19.18 -8.63 12.01
C ALA A 47 -18.35 -9.76 11.40
N ALA A 48 -17.10 -9.51 10.99
CA ALA A 48 -16.20 -10.55 10.52
C ALA A 48 -15.68 -11.40 11.69
N LEU A 49 -15.22 -10.78 12.77
CA LEU A 49 -14.70 -11.47 13.96
C LEU A 49 -15.76 -12.32 14.66
N ASP A 50 -17.02 -11.90 14.67
CA ASP A 50 -18.14 -12.65 15.24
C ASP A 50 -18.43 -13.96 14.48
N THR A 51 -17.95 -14.09 13.23
CA THR A 51 -18.06 -15.36 12.47
C THR A 51 -16.93 -16.34 12.77
N VAL A 52 -15.88 -15.92 13.48
CA VAL A 52 -14.73 -16.77 13.80
C VAL A 52 -15.14 -17.78 14.89
N PRO A 53 -15.05 -19.10 14.63
CA PRO A 53 -15.39 -20.09 15.64
C PRO A 53 -14.46 -19.99 16.86
N ASN A 54 -15.01 -20.29 18.04
CA ASN A 54 -14.23 -20.31 19.28
C ASN A 54 -12.96 -21.16 19.14
N ASN A 55 -11.83 -20.64 19.66
CA ASN A 55 -10.51 -21.29 19.63
C ASN A 55 -9.92 -21.54 18.22
N LYS A 56 -10.43 -20.88 17.17
CA LYS A 56 -9.80 -20.87 15.84
C LYS A 56 -9.04 -19.56 15.61
N PRO A 57 -7.85 -19.61 14.98
CA PRO A 57 -7.18 -18.40 14.52
C PRO A 57 -7.96 -17.77 13.36
N PHE A 58 -7.75 -16.48 13.11
CA PHE A 58 -8.32 -15.77 11.97
C PHE A 58 -7.21 -15.18 11.08
N PHE A 59 -7.57 -14.94 9.82
CA PHE A 59 -6.82 -14.06 8.92
C PHE A 59 -7.77 -12.96 8.45
N LEU A 60 -7.41 -11.71 8.72
CA LEU A 60 -8.20 -10.55 8.36
C LEU A 60 -7.42 -9.66 7.40
N TYR A 61 -7.99 -9.42 6.22
CA TYR A 61 -7.48 -8.46 5.25
C TYR A 61 -8.46 -7.30 5.13
N PHE A 62 -7.99 -6.09 5.44
CA PHE A 62 -8.79 -4.88 5.34
C PHE A 62 -8.06 -3.84 4.48
N GLY A 63 -8.68 -3.47 3.35
CA GLY A 63 -8.12 -2.48 2.42
C GLY A 63 -8.82 -1.14 2.55
N PHE A 64 -8.15 -0.14 3.12
CA PHE A 64 -8.62 1.24 3.08
C PHE A 64 -8.56 1.79 1.65
N ASN A 65 -9.56 2.61 1.28
CA ASN A 65 -9.53 3.38 0.04
C ASN A 65 -8.74 4.70 0.20
N GLN A 66 -8.48 5.14 1.42
CA GLN A 66 -7.58 6.26 1.67
C GLN A 66 -6.11 5.82 1.52
N PRO A 67 -5.18 6.71 1.15
CA PRO A 67 -5.41 8.05 0.60
C PRO A 67 -5.49 8.01 -0.94
N HIS A 68 -6.25 7.08 -1.54
CA HIS A 68 -6.47 7.11 -2.99
C HIS A 68 -7.20 8.41 -3.40
N ARG A 69 -6.96 8.88 -4.62
CA ARG A 69 -7.62 10.05 -5.22
C ARG A 69 -9.15 9.98 -5.12
N LYS A 70 -9.79 11.16 -5.26
CA LYS A 70 -11.09 11.56 -4.67
C LYS A 70 -10.91 12.03 -3.22
N PHE A 71 -10.04 13.01 -3.04
CA PHE A 71 -9.87 13.70 -1.77
C PHE A 71 -11.09 14.59 -1.48
N SER A 72 -11.29 14.91 -0.20
CA SER A 72 -12.26 15.93 0.19
C SER A 72 -11.91 17.28 -0.46
N ALA A 73 -12.93 18.11 -0.70
CA ALA A 73 -12.72 19.50 -1.08
C ALA A 73 -12.02 20.30 0.04
N THR A 74 -12.30 19.92 1.30
CA THR A 74 -11.65 20.45 2.49
C THR A 74 -10.34 19.71 2.79
N TYR A 75 -9.47 20.35 3.56
CA TYR A 75 -8.18 19.83 4.00
C TYR A 75 -8.10 19.69 5.53
N ASP A 76 -9.26 19.55 6.19
CA ASP A 76 -9.38 19.25 7.63
C ASP A 76 -8.50 20.14 8.53
N GLY A 77 -8.57 21.46 8.33
CA GLY A 77 -7.79 22.43 9.11
C GLY A 77 -6.28 22.49 8.80
N ILE A 78 -5.78 21.73 7.83
CA ILE A 78 -4.38 21.82 7.36
C ILE A 78 -4.22 23.06 6.50
N ASP A 79 -3.47 24.05 6.99
CA ASP A 79 -3.16 25.27 6.24
C ASP A 79 -2.16 24.99 5.08
N PRO A 80 -2.58 25.09 3.80
CA PRO A 80 -1.70 24.81 2.66
C PRO A 80 -0.47 25.72 2.57
N ASP A 81 -0.60 26.96 3.07
CA ASP A 81 0.48 27.96 2.99
C ASP A 81 1.59 27.68 4.00
N ARG A 82 1.30 26.85 5.01
CA ARG A 82 2.26 26.43 6.05
C ARG A 82 2.88 25.07 5.78
N LEU A 83 2.54 24.41 4.69
CA LEU A 83 3.12 23.12 4.32
C LEU A 83 4.55 23.29 3.82
N GLU A 84 5.45 22.45 4.32
CA GLU A 84 6.76 22.22 3.70
C GLU A 84 6.55 21.29 2.50
N LEU A 85 6.69 21.84 1.30
CA LEU A 85 6.63 21.04 0.08
C LEU A 85 7.93 20.26 -0.11
N PRO A 86 7.86 19.08 -0.74
CA PRO A 86 9.07 18.38 -1.10
C PRO A 86 9.95 19.23 -2.05
N PRO A 87 11.30 19.19 -1.94
CA PRO A 87 12.18 20.14 -2.64
C PRO A 87 12.11 20.12 -4.17
N ASP A 88 11.65 19.02 -4.77
CA ASP A 88 11.49 18.84 -6.21
C ASP A 88 10.06 19.15 -6.70
N TRP A 89 9.20 19.68 -5.83
CA TRP A 89 7.86 20.12 -6.19
C TRP A 89 7.85 21.63 -6.47
N PRO A 90 7.15 22.07 -7.52
CA PRO A 90 6.98 23.49 -7.75
C PRO A 90 6.06 24.08 -6.67
N ASP A 91 6.46 25.23 -6.16
CA ASP A 91 5.70 25.96 -5.15
C ASP A 91 4.55 26.75 -5.79
N LEU A 92 3.44 26.04 -6.02
CA LEU A 92 2.22 26.58 -6.62
C LEU A 92 1.03 26.40 -5.65
N PRO A 93 0.09 27.35 -5.59
CA PRO A 93 -1.09 27.24 -4.73
C PRO A 93 -1.87 25.93 -4.93
N GLU A 94 -2.06 25.50 -6.18
CA GLU A 94 -2.79 24.27 -6.53
C GLU A 94 -2.06 23.03 -6.03
N VAL A 95 -0.72 23.02 -6.05
CA VAL A 95 0.11 21.92 -5.53
C VAL A 95 0.01 21.84 -4.00
N ARG A 96 0.08 22.99 -3.32
CA ARG A 96 -0.11 23.07 -1.85
C ARG A 96 -1.48 22.56 -1.43
N ILE A 97 -2.54 23.00 -2.12
CA ILE A 97 -3.91 22.56 -1.85
C ILE A 97 -4.06 21.05 -2.08
N ASP A 98 -3.51 20.52 -3.17
CA ASP A 98 -3.57 19.09 -3.46
C ASP A 98 -2.85 18.26 -2.39
N TYR A 99 -1.70 18.75 -1.91
CA TYR A 99 -0.97 18.11 -0.82
C TYR A 99 -1.73 18.15 0.51
N ALA A 100 -2.30 19.31 0.87
CA ALA A 100 -3.12 19.46 2.08
C ALA A 100 -4.30 18.49 2.08
N ARG A 101 -4.98 18.32 0.94
CA ARG A 101 -6.07 17.37 0.75
C ARG A 101 -5.64 15.91 0.87
N TYR A 102 -4.45 15.57 0.35
CA TYR A 102 -3.88 14.24 0.55
C TYR A 102 -3.59 13.97 2.03
N LEU A 103 -2.94 14.90 2.74
CA LEU A 103 -2.64 14.76 4.16
C LEU A 103 -3.92 14.64 5.01
N ALA A 104 -4.97 15.37 4.68
CA ALA A 104 -6.29 15.20 5.31
C ALA A 104 -6.85 13.79 5.08
N SER A 105 -6.68 13.23 3.88
CA SER A 105 -7.08 11.84 3.60
C SER A 105 -6.21 10.81 4.34
N VAL A 106 -4.93 11.10 4.58
CA VAL A 106 -4.06 10.26 5.43
C VAL A 106 -4.53 10.30 6.88
N ARG A 107 -4.94 11.46 7.38
CA ARG A 107 -5.52 11.58 8.73
C ARG A 107 -6.82 10.78 8.88
N GLU A 108 -7.68 10.80 7.87
CA GLU A 108 -8.90 9.97 7.86
C GLU A 108 -8.57 8.47 7.89
N LEU A 109 -7.53 8.03 7.15
CA LEU A 109 -7.02 6.66 7.23
C LEU A 109 -6.55 6.31 8.64
N ASP A 110 -5.75 7.19 9.25
CA ASP A 110 -5.19 6.99 10.58
C ASP A 110 -6.29 6.81 11.63
N GLN A 111 -7.33 7.65 11.59
CA GLN A 111 -8.52 7.52 12.45
C GLN A 111 -9.21 6.16 12.26
N GLY A 112 -9.42 5.74 11.01
CA GLY A 112 -10.04 4.44 10.71
C GLY A 112 -9.20 3.26 11.15
N PHE A 113 -7.87 3.33 10.99
CA PHE A 113 -6.96 2.29 11.46
C PHE A 113 -6.94 2.23 12.99
N GLY A 114 -6.95 3.38 13.66
CA GLY A 114 -7.06 3.48 15.12
C GLY A 114 -8.32 2.79 15.67
N GLN A 115 -9.46 2.90 14.96
CA GLN A 115 -10.69 2.17 15.32
C GLN A 115 -10.52 0.65 15.28
N ILE A 116 -9.76 0.12 14.31
CA ILE A 116 -9.46 -1.32 14.22
C ILE A 116 -8.58 -1.73 15.41
N MET A 117 -7.53 -0.96 15.70
CA MET A 117 -6.63 -1.24 16.82
C MET A 117 -7.36 -1.23 18.15
N GLN A 118 -8.21 -0.24 18.38
CA GLN A 118 -9.05 -0.14 19.58
C GLN A 118 -10.00 -1.33 19.73
N LEU A 119 -10.59 -1.81 18.62
CA LEU A 119 -11.45 -2.99 18.66
C LEU A 119 -10.68 -4.26 19.07
N LEU A 120 -9.40 -4.41 18.67
CA LEU A 120 -8.57 -5.55 19.12
C LEU A 120 -8.33 -5.53 20.63
N VAL A 121 -8.13 -4.34 21.21
CA VAL A 121 -8.01 -4.11 22.67
C VAL A 121 -9.31 -4.52 23.35
N GLU A 122 -10.44 -3.98 22.90
CA GLU A 122 -11.77 -4.22 23.48
C GLU A 122 -12.18 -5.70 23.44
N ARG A 123 -11.77 -6.41 22.39
CA ARG A 123 -11.98 -7.85 22.23
C ARG A 123 -10.99 -8.70 23.05
N GLY A 124 -9.95 -8.11 23.64
CA GLY A 124 -8.93 -8.81 24.41
C GLY A 124 -8.06 -9.77 23.58
N ILE A 125 -7.93 -9.51 22.27
CA ILE A 125 -7.19 -10.38 21.34
C ILE A 125 -5.90 -9.74 20.81
N GLU A 126 -5.60 -8.50 21.22
CA GLU A 126 -4.45 -7.74 20.73
C GLU A 126 -3.10 -8.40 20.99
N ASP A 127 -2.93 -9.10 22.12
CA ASP A 127 -1.67 -9.72 22.51
C ASP A 127 -1.35 -10.97 21.69
N ASN A 128 -2.38 -11.60 21.12
CA ASN A 128 -2.25 -12.79 20.27
C ASN A 128 -2.46 -12.48 18.77
N THR A 129 -2.36 -11.21 18.38
CA THR A 129 -2.57 -10.77 16.99
C THR A 129 -1.30 -10.14 16.41
N LEU A 130 -0.81 -10.72 15.31
CA LEU A 130 0.16 -10.07 14.42
C LEU A 130 -0.59 -9.07 13.52
N VAL A 131 -0.29 -7.78 13.67
CA VAL A 131 -0.83 -6.71 12.83
C VAL A 131 0.24 -6.24 11.88
N LEU A 132 -0.07 -6.23 10.57
CA LEU A 132 0.75 -5.61 9.53
C LEU A 132 -0.06 -4.48 8.87
N PHE A 133 0.51 -3.29 8.80
CA PHE A 133 -0.02 -2.16 8.05
C PHE A 133 0.96 -1.81 6.94
N MET A 134 0.46 -1.63 5.71
CA MET A 134 1.30 -1.28 4.57
C MET A 134 0.57 -0.39 3.56
N GLY A 135 1.34 0.36 2.77
CA GLY A 135 0.86 0.92 1.50
C GLY A 135 1.01 -0.09 0.35
N ASP A 136 0.11 -0.06 -0.63
CA ASP A 136 0.17 -0.90 -1.84
C ASP A 136 1.13 -0.34 -2.90
N ASN A 137 1.14 0.97 -3.05
CA ASN A 137 2.06 1.75 -3.87
C ASN A 137 2.27 3.15 -3.27
N GLY A 138 3.14 3.92 -3.90
CA GLY A 138 3.41 5.31 -3.53
C GLY A 138 2.20 6.24 -3.55
N GLU A 139 2.39 7.45 -3.03
CA GLU A 139 1.37 8.47 -2.92
C GLU A 139 0.76 8.85 -4.28
N ALA A 140 -0.55 9.12 -4.35
CA ALA A 140 -1.17 9.53 -5.60
C ALA A 140 -0.88 11.01 -5.95
N LEU A 141 0.35 11.49 -5.73
CA LEU A 141 0.81 12.87 -5.92
C LEU A 141 1.94 12.92 -6.98
N LEU A 142 2.54 14.10 -7.16
CA LEU A 142 3.56 14.34 -8.17
C LEU A 142 4.77 13.41 -7.98
N ARG A 143 5.13 12.66 -9.03
CA ARG A 143 6.20 11.66 -9.02
C ARG A 143 6.00 10.53 -7.98
N GLY A 144 4.79 10.33 -7.49
CA GLY A 144 4.43 9.24 -6.60
C GLY A 144 4.04 7.97 -7.37
N LYS A 145 2.83 7.44 -7.08
CA LYS A 145 2.21 6.26 -7.70
C LYS A 145 2.46 6.22 -9.21
N GLY A 146 2.80 5.03 -9.70
CA GLY A 146 3.10 4.84 -11.11
C GLY A 146 4.44 5.42 -11.52
N THR A 147 5.37 5.60 -10.59
CA THR A 147 6.78 5.82 -10.90
C THR A 147 7.64 4.82 -10.12
N LEU A 148 8.89 4.64 -10.55
CA LEU A 148 9.88 3.88 -9.80
C LEU A 148 10.79 4.79 -8.94
N TYR A 149 10.41 6.07 -8.77
CA TYR A 149 11.04 6.96 -7.80
C TYR A 149 10.66 6.56 -6.38
N ASP A 150 11.35 7.13 -5.39
CA ASP A 150 11.15 6.73 -3.99
C ASP A 150 9.70 6.91 -3.55
N ARG A 151 9.10 8.07 -3.87
CA ARG A 151 7.68 8.34 -3.61
C ARG A 151 6.70 7.40 -4.30
N GLY A 152 7.14 6.64 -5.31
CA GLY A 152 6.31 5.68 -6.05
C GLY A 152 6.33 4.26 -5.49
N THR A 153 7.38 3.88 -4.77
CA THR A 153 7.61 2.49 -4.33
C THR A 153 7.99 2.32 -2.86
N HIS A 154 8.45 3.38 -2.19
CA HIS A 154 8.80 3.36 -0.77
C HIS A 154 7.55 3.69 0.04
N VAL A 155 6.86 2.63 0.46
CA VAL A 155 5.58 2.68 1.16
C VAL A 155 5.78 2.38 2.65
N PRO A 156 4.89 2.85 3.54
CA PRO A 156 4.96 2.47 4.95
C PRO A 156 4.81 0.96 5.11
N LEU A 157 5.52 0.41 6.10
CA LEU A 157 5.32 -0.93 6.63
C LEU A 157 5.48 -0.87 8.16
N LEU A 158 4.37 -0.99 8.88
CA LEU A 158 4.35 -1.03 10.35
C LEU A 158 3.91 -2.42 10.79
N ILE A 159 4.59 -2.98 11.78
CA ILE A 159 4.34 -4.34 12.26
C ILE A 159 4.28 -4.33 13.77
N ARG A 160 3.20 -4.88 14.33
CA ARG A 160 3.01 -5.09 15.76
C ARG A 160 2.77 -6.57 16.01
N TRP A 161 3.64 -7.19 16.82
CA TRP A 161 3.49 -8.58 17.25
C TRP A 161 4.01 -8.74 18.68
N PRO A 162 3.12 -8.59 19.69
CA PRO A 162 3.51 -8.63 21.10
C PRO A 162 4.26 -9.91 21.45
N GLY A 163 5.36 -9.79 22.20
CA GLY A 163 6.23 -10.91 22.57
C GLY A 163 7.15 -11.44 21.46
N HIS A 164 7.02 -10.94 20.22
CA HIS A 164 7.81 -11.38 19.07
C HIS A 164 8.63 -10.25 18.44
N VAL A 165 8.05 -9.06 18.30
CA VAL A 165 8.70 -7.86 17.75
C VAL A 165 9.00 -6.90 18.90
N ALA A 166 10.23 -6.37 18.92
CA ALA A 166 10.62 -5.35 19.89
C ALA A 166 9.76 -4.08 19.72
N SER A 167 9.26 -3.53 20.82
CA SER A 167 8.50 -2.28 20.76
C SER A 167 9.41 -1.12 20.39
N HIS A 168 8.86 -0.14 19.65
CA HIS A 168 9.57 1.08 19.25
C HIS A 168 10.90 0.84 18.50
N SER A 169 11.03 -0.31 17.82
CA SER A 169 12.20 -0.61 16.99
C SER A 169 11.99 -0.14 15.55
N GLU A 170 13.08 0.25 14.89
CA GLU A 170 13.13 0.56 13.47
C GLU A 170 14.04 -0.44 12.75
N SER A 171 13.81 -0.64 11.45
CA SER A 171 14.63 -1.49 10.61
C SER A 171 14.92 -0.83 9.27
N SER A 172 16.17 -0.95 8.82
CA SER A 172 16.61 -0.55 7.49
C SER A 172 16.67 -1.74 6.51
N ALA A 173 16.06 -2.88 6.86
CA ALA A 173 16.03 -4.06 6.00
C ALA A 173 15.28 -3.75 4.70
N LEU A 174 15.80 -4.23 3.58
CA LEU A 174 15.16 -4.05 2.29
C LEU A 174 14.03 -5.08 2.11
N ILE A 175 12.79 -4.62 2.18
CA ILE A 175 11.58 -5.43 2.06
C ILE A 175 10.85 -5.10 0.75
N CYS A 176 10.31 -6.12 0.09
CA CYS A 176 9.44 -6.01 -1.07
C CYS A 176 8.05 -6.53 -0.71
N GLY A 177 6.99 -6.01 -1.34
CA GLY A 177 5.62 -6.48 -1.08
C GLY A 177 5.42 -7.99 -1.28
N THR A 178 6.22 -8.61 -2.17
CA THR A 178 6.21 -10.07 -2.37
C THR A 178 6.66 -10.88 -1.16
N ASP A 179 7.32 -10.25 -0.18
CA ASP A 179 7.84 -10.91 1.02
C ASP A 179 6.79 -11.13 2.09
N LEU A 180 5.65 -10.43 2.01
CA LEU A 180 4.60 -10.53 3.02
C LEU A 180 3.96 -11.91 3.04
N GLY A 181 3.67 -12.48 1.86
CA GLY A 181 3.16 -13.85 1.73
C GLY A 181 4.00 -14.88 2.48
N PRO A 182 5.30 -15.07 2.15
CA PRO A 182 6.15 -16.01 2.86
C PRO A 182 6.36 -15.65 4.34
N THR A 183 6.40 -14.37 4.70
CA THR A 183 6.53 -13.93 6.11
C THR A 183 5.31 -14.30 6.95
N ILE A 184 4.09 -14.05 6.43
CA ILE A 184 2.84 -14.40 7.12
C ILE A 184 2.73 -15.92 7.29
N LEU A 185 3.04 -16.68 6.23
CA LEU A 185 3.03 -18.14 6.30
C LEU A 185 4.01 -18.66 7.36
N GLU A 186 5.25 -18.17 7.37
CA GLU A 186 6.25 -18.59 8.36
C GLU A 186 5.85 -18.17 9.79
N ALA A 187 5.28 -16.97 9.98
CA ALA A 187 4.77 -16.53 11.27
C ALA A 187 3.64 -17.45 11.80
N CYS A 188 2.82 -18.02 10.90
CA CYS A 188 1.82 -19.03 11.23
C CYS A 188 2.38 -20.46 11.36
N GLY A 189 3.70 -20.65 11.30
CA GLY A 189 4.34 -21.98 11.36
C GLY A 189 4.18 -22.81 10.07
N MET A 190 3.75 -22.19 8.98
CA MET A 190 3.59 -22.82 7.68
C MET A 190 4.83 -22.63 6.80
N LYS A 191 5.07 -23.57 5.88
CA LYS A 191 6.14 -23.43 4.90
C LYS A 191 5.65 -22.63 3.69
N PRO A 192 6.37 -21.58 3.25
CA PRO A 192 6.07 -20.91 2.00
C PRO A 192 6.05 -21.86 0.80
N ALA A 193 5.14 -21.62 -0.13
CA ALA A 193 5.05 -22.42 -1.35
C ALA A 193 6.28 -22.21 -2.24
N ARG A 194 6.73 -23.26 -2.94
CA ARG A 194 7.95 -23.24 -3.79
C ARG A 194 7.94 -22.13 -4.86
N GLY A 195 6.78 -21.72 -5.35
CA GLY A 195 6.63 -20.67 -6.36
C GLY A 195 6.74 -19.24 -5.84
N MET A 196 6.74 -19.03 -4.52
CA MET A 196 6.91 -17.71 -3.93
C MET A 196 8.36 -17.25 -4.10
N THR A 197 8.56 -16.09 -4.71
CA THR A 197 9.87 -15.48 -4.94
C THR A 197 10.30 -14.54 -3.82
N GLY A 198 9.36 -14.13 -2.95
CA GLY A 198 9.65 -13.34 -1.77
C GLY A 198 10.50 -14.08 -0.75
N LYS A 199 11.23 -13.34 0.08
CA LYS A 199 12.00 -13.87 1.21
C LYS A 199 11.29 -13.47 2.50
N SER A 200 10.99 -14.46 3.34
CA SER A 200 10.46 -14.19 4.67
C SER A 200 11.44 -13.34 5.48
N PHE A 201 10.90 -12.39 6.24
CA PHE A 201 11.66 -11.53 7.15
C PHE A 201 11.27 -11.72 8.62
N VAL A 202 10.66 -12.86 9.00
CA VAL A 202 10.38 -13.21 10.41
C VAL A 202 11.64 -13.16 11.29
N GLY A 203 12.79 -13.50 10.71
CA GLY A 203 14.07 -13.41 11.40
C GLY A 203 14.50 -11.97 11.74
N GLU A 204 14.12 -10.98 10.93
CA GLU A 204 14.29 -9.54 11.25
C GLU A 204 13.36 -9.14 12.40
N LEU A 205 12.09 -9.56 12.30
CA LEU A 205 11.06 -9.24 13.29
C LEU A 205 11.42 -9.73 14.70
N THR A 206 12.01 -10.92 14.77
CA THR A 206 12.31 -11.60 16.05
C THR A 206 13.76 -11.40 16.52
N GLY A 207 14.57 -10.61 15.81
CA GLY A 207 15.98 -10.37 16.13
C GLY A 207 16.88 -11.61 16.03
N LYS A 208 16.43 -12.68 15.37
CA LYS A 208 17.14 -13.96 15.29
C LYS A 208 18.07 -14.07 14.10
N LYS A 209 17.58 -13.70 12.91
CA LYS A 209 18.32 -13.86 11.65
C LYS A 209 17.87 -12.81 10.64
N PRO A 210 18.62 -11.71 10.52
CA PRO A 210 18.38 -10.72 9.48
C PRO A 210 18.45 -11.32 8.08
N THR A 211 17.73 -10.74 7.13
CA THR A 211 17.81 -11.09 5.71
C THR A 211 19.18 -10.68 5.17
N ASP A 212 19.74 -11.49 4.29
CA ASP A 212 20.98 -11.18 3.57
C ASP A 212 20.75 -10.31 2.31
N ARG A 213 19.56 -9.70 2.17
CA ARG A 213 19.17 -9.04 0.93
C ARG A 213 19.87 -7.70 0.78
N SER A 214 20.67 -7.57 -0.28
CA SER A 214 21.33 -6.31 -0.66
C SER A 214 20.51 -5.44 -1.62
N TYR A 215 19.51 -6.01 -2.29
CA TYR A 215 18.72 -5.32 -3.30
C TYR A 215 17.25 -5.74 -3.33
N VAL A 216 16.35 -4.79 -3.56
CA VAL A 216 14.96 -5.01 -3.96
C VAL A 216 14.73 -4.54 -5.39
N PHE A 217 13.75 -5.17 -6.04
CA PHE A 217 13.41 -4.91 -7.43
C PHE A 217 11.97 -4.41 -7.52
N ALA A 218 11.73 -3.46 -8.41
CA ALA A 218 10.39 -3.04 -8.77
C ALA A 218 10.29 -2.84 -10.27
N GLU A 219 9.12 -3.15 -10.82
CA GLU A 219 8.85 -3.01 -12.24
C GLU A 219 7.63 -2.17 -12.51
N ARG A 220 7.64 -1.53 -13.66
CA ARG A 220 6.49 -0.85 -14.23
C ARG A 220 6.14 -1.48 -15.57
N GLY A 221 4.84 -1.60 -15.81
CA GLY A 221 4.26 -2.18 -17.02
C GLY A 221 3.05 -1.36 -17.48
N TRP A 222 2.02 -2.07 -17.93
CA TRP A 222 0.75 -1.47 -18.33
C TRP A 222 -0.06 -0.96 -17.13
N HIS A 223 -0.65 0.21 -17.30
CA HIS A 223 -1.64 0.84 -16.43
C HIS A 223 -2.84 1.31 -17.28
N PHE A 224 -3.69 2.21 -16.79
CA PHE A 224 -4.98 2.48 -17.46
C PHE A 224 -4.91 3.40 -18.71
N GLY A 225 -3.93 4.29 -18.80
CA GLY A 225 -3.86 5.32 -19.85
C GLY A 225 -3.55 4.80 -21.27
N PRO A 226 -3.56 5.68 -22.28
CA PRO A 226 -3.13 5.34 -23.64
C PRO A 226 -1.68 4.86 -23.72
N ILE A 227 -1.37 3.93 -24.64
CA ILE A 227 -0.03 3.35 -24.83
C ILE A 227 1.08 4.39 -25.09
N THR A 228 0.72 5.59 -25.54
CA THR A 228 1.63 6.69 -25.86
C THR A 228 2.04 7.53 -24.64
N ARG A 229 1.37 7.36 -23.50
CA ARG A 229 1.66 8.10 -22.26
C ARG A 229 2.27 7.17 -21.21
N THR A 230 3.05 7.74 -20.31
CA THR A 230 3.63 6.94 -19.22
C THR A 230 2.53 6.37 -18.32
N ASP A 231 1.41 7.05 -18.05
CA ASP A 231 0.29 6.49 -17.26
C ASP A 231 -0.52 5.40 -17.98
N GLY A 232 -0.17 5.08 -19.22
CA GLY A 232 -0.63 3.90 -19.96
C GLY A 232 0.43 2.80 -19.99
N LEU A 233 1.37 2.84 -20.92
CA LEU A 233 2.44 1.86 -21.00
C LEU A 233 3.78 2.47 -20.58
N ASP A 234 4.51 1.75 -19.73
CA ASP A 234 5.90 2.06 -19.39
C ASP A 234 6.66 0.77 -19.09
N PHE A 235 7.81 0.57 -19.73
CA PHE A 235 8.69 -0.57 -19.47
C PHE A 235 9.92 -0.11 -18.71
N SER A 236 9.67 0.27 -17.46
CA SER A 236 10.72 0.65 -16.53
C SER A 236 11.01 -0.46 -15.53
N ARG A 237 12.26 -0.58 -15.11
CA ARG A 237 12.74 -1.50 -14.07
C ARG A 237 13.62 -0.73 -13.09
N SER A 238 13.60 -1.12 -11.83
CA SER A 238 14.49 -0.56 -10.83
C SER A 238 15.13 -1.64 -9.97
N ILE A 239 16.36 -1.36 -9.56
CA ILE A 239 17.08 -2.08 -8.51
C ILE A 239 17.45 -1.06 -7.44
N THR A 240 17.11 -1.36 -6.19
CA THR A 240 17.31 -0.47 -5.04
C THR A 240 18.10 -1.18 -3.96
N SER A 241 19.20 -0.56 -3.54
CA SER A 241 19.97 -0.91 -2.34
C SER A 241 19.64 0.07 -1.21
N THR A 242 20.28 -0.07 -0.05
CA THR A 242 20.14 0.88 1.08
C THR A 242 20.66 2.29 0.77
N ARG A 243 21.47 2.46 -0.29
CA ARG A 243 22.10 3.74 -0.63
C ARG A 243 21.73 4.28 -2.00
N TYR A 244 21.53 3.39 -2.97
CA TYR A 244 21.35 3.76 -4.37
C TYR A 244 20.13 3.08 -4.97
N ARG A 245 19.46 3.80 -5.87
CA ARG A 245 18.47 3.26 -6.79
C ARG A 245 18.92 3.51 -8.22
N TYR A 246 18.90 2.46 -9.04
CA TYR A 246 19.06 2.56 -10.48
C TYR A 246 17.73 2.28 -11.15
N ILE A 247 17.30 3.18 -12.04
CA ILE A 247 16.07 3.05 -12.82
C ILE A 247 16.47 2.98 -14.29
N TYR A 248 16.08 1.89 -14.96
CA TYR A 248 16.18 1.73 -16.40
C TYR A 248 14.80 1.92 -17.01
N ASN A 249 14.65 2.93 -17.87
CA ASN A 249 13.44 3.15 -18.66
C ASN A 249 13.72 2.73 -20.11
N ALA A 250 13.04 1.68 -20.58
CA ALA A 250 13.21 1.20 -21.96
C ALA A 250 12.52 2.07 -23.01
N LEU A 251 11.71 3.05 -22.59
CA LEU A 251 10.87 3.91 -23.44
C LEU A 251 11.02 5.39 -22.99
N PRO A 252 12.26 5.93 -23.01
CA PRO A 252 12.56 7.26 -22.48
C PRO A 252 11.92 8.42 -23.25
N GLU A 253 11.51 8.18 -24.50
CA GLU A 253 10.88 9.17 -25.37
C GLU A 253 9.43 9.51 -25.00
N ARG A 254 8.82 8.75 -24.07
CA ARG A 254 7.42 8.97 -23.67
C ARG A 254 7.26 10.18 -22.77
N SER A 255 6.26 11.00 -23.08
CA SER A 255 5.87 12.12 -22.23
C SER A 255 5.39 11.65 -20.87
N TYR A 256 6.03 12.17 -19.82
CA TYR A 256 5.61 11.90 -18.46
C TYR A 256 4.19 12.42 -18.21
N THR A 257 3.39 11.54 -17.63
CA THR A 257 2.03 11.78 -17.19
C THR A 257 1.85 11.08 -15.83
N PRO A 258 1.39 11.79 -14.79
CA PRO A 258 1.21 11.19 -13.47
C PRO A 258 -0.06 10.33 -13.41
N VAL A 259 0.02 9.20 -12.71
CA VAL A 259 -1.13 8.30 -12.50
C VAL A 259 -2.13 8.96 -11.53
N ASP A 260 -3.42 8.91 -11.88
CA ASP A 260 -4.57 9.44 -11.12
C ASP A 260 -4.55 10.96 -10.80
N MET A 261 -3.56 11.69 -11.34
CA MET A 261 -3.36 13.14 -11.14
C MET A 261 -3.47 13.96 -12.43
N ALA A 262 -3.45 13.32 -13.61
CA ALA A 262 -3.31 13.99 -14.91
C ALA A 262 -4.42 15.01 -15.27
N ASP A 263 -5.59 14.94 -14.63
CA ASP A 263 -6.73 15.83 -14.85
C ASP A 263 -6.94 16.84 -13.70
N LYS A 264 -6.05 16.84 -12.70
CA LYS A 264 -6.17 17.64 -11.47
C LYS A 264 -5.53 19.00 -11.62
N ASP A 265 -6.04 19.98 -10.88
CA ASP A 265 -5.62 21.38 -10.99
C ASP A 265 -4.14 21.56 -10.68
N ALA A 266 -3.60 20.82 -9.71
CA ALA A 266 -2.18 20.79 -9.44
C ALA A 266 -1.34 20.41 -10.67
N TRP A 267 -1.74 19.38 -11.44
CA TRP A 267 -1.01 18.99 -12.65
C TRP A 267 -1.18 20.02 -13.77
N LYS A 268 -2.37 20.58 -13.95
CA LYS A 268 -2.60 21.64 -14.95
C LYS A 268 -1.76 22.88 -14.66
N ALA A 269 -1.69 23.32 -13.41
CA ALA A 269 -0.87 24.43 -12.97
C ALA A 269 0.63 24.16 -13.22
N ILE A 270 1.10 22.94 -12.92
CA ILE A 270 2.48 22.51 -13.23
C ILE A 270 2.74 22.58 -14.75
N GLN A 271 1.79 22.14 -15.58
CA GLN A 271 1.95 22.19 -17.04
C GLN A 271 1.97 23.62 -17.56
N GLN A 272 1.12 24.50 -17.02
CA GLN A 272 1.09 25.91 -17.38
C GLN A 272 2.41 26.61 -17.03
N ALA A 273 2.90 26.42 -15.79
CA ALA A 273 4.16 26.99 -15.34
C ALA A 273 5.38 26.50 -16.15
N LYS A 274 5.31 25.28 -16.73
CA LYS A 274 6.34 24.76 -17.64
C LYS A 274 6.31 25.38 -19.04
N GLY A 275 5.13 25.84 -19.50
CA GLY A 275 4.97 26.49 -20.79
C GLY A 275 5.33 27.97 -20.81
N GLU A 276 5.65 28.54 -19.64
CA GLU A 276 6.05 29.94 -19.44
C GLU A 276 7.59 30.15 -19.53
N PHE A 277 8.34 29.14 -19.98
CA PHE A 277 9.79 29.19 -20.21
C PHE A 277 10.18 28.74 -21.62
#